data_AF-A0A814W6T2-F1
#
_entry.id   AF-A0A814W6T2-F1
#
_cell.length_a   1.000
_cell.length_b   1.000
_cell.length_c   1.000
_cell.angle_alpha   90.00
_cell.angle_beta   90.00
_cell.angle_gamma   90.00
#
_symmetry.space_group_name_H-M   'P 1'
#
loop_
_entity.id
_entity.type
_entity.pdbx_description
1 polymer ?
#
loop_
_entity_poly.entity_id
_entity_poly.type
_entity_poly.pdbx_seq_one_letter_code
_entity_poly.pdbx_strand_id
1 'polypeptide(L)'
;MASKRERHTSVVFPQNDVQNREEGLGACGMALVVLSYILCALTFPFSLFLTLKVVKEYERAVILRLGRTLTVGTKGPGLLFVLPWIDSIDKVDLRTVTFDVPPQEILTRDSVTVSVDAVVYFRISNPIISITNVANPRVSTQLLAATTLRNILGTKTLQEILTDRENISHLMQTHLDEGSDPWGVKVERVEM
;
A
#
# COMPACT_ATOMS: atom_id res chain seq x y z
N MET A 1 8.45 17.67 -33.07
CA MET A 1 7.09 17.78 -32.51
C MET A 1 6.59 16.37 -32.23
N ALA A 2 7.02 15.72 -31.13
CA ALA A 2 6.51 15.88 -29.76
C ALA A 2 5.02 15.57 -29.65
N SER A 3 4.69 14.31 -29.34
CA SER A 3 3.70 13.93 -28.32
C SER A 3 3.39 12.43 -28.44
N LYS A 4 4.31 11.59 -27.95
CA LYS A 4 4.02 10.18 -27.65
C LYS A 4 3.26 10.17 -26.33
N ARG A 5 1.93 10.14 -26.43
CA ARG A 5 1.01 10.04 -25.30
C ARG A 5 1.19 8.65 -24.70
N GLU A 6 1.94 8.53 -23.61
CA GLU A 6 2.08 7.29 -22.88
C GLU A 6 0.72 6.90 -22.32
N ARG A 7 0.23 5.76 -22.80
CA ARG A 7 -0.95 5.12 -22.28
C ARG A 7 -0.63 4.71 -20.85
N HIS A 8 -1.28 5.39 -19.92
CA HIS A 8 -1.47 4.96 -18.56
C HIS A 8 -2.07 3.55 -18.63
N THR A 9 -1.22 2.51 -18.59
CA THR A 9 -1.66 1.14 -18.44
C THR A 9 -2.16 1.02 -17.01
N SER A 10 -3.41 1.41 -16.79
CA SER A 10 -4.19 0.91 -15.67
C SER A 10 -4.16 -0.60 -15.84
N VAL A 11 -3.28 -1.27 -15.11
CA VAL A 11 -3.29 -2.72 -15.04
C VAL A 11 -4.63 -3.05 -14.38
N VAL A 12 -5.60 -3.40 -15.22
CA VAL A 12 -6.88 -3.97 -14.80
C VAL A 12 -6.54 -5.37 -14.31
N PHE A 13 -6.06 -5.45 -13.07
CA PHE A 13 -5.96 -6.70 -12.35
C PHE A 13 -7.38 -7.20 -12.08
N PRO A 14 -7.60 -8.52 -12.14
CA PRO A 14 -8.92 -9.08 -12.13
C PRO A 14 -9.61 -8.74 -10.81
N GLN A 15 -10.62 -7.89 -10.89
CA GLN A 15 -11.61 -7.67 -9.84
C GLN A 15 -12.34 -8.99 -9.46
N ASN A 16 -12.14 -10.05 -10.25
CA ASN A 16 -12.78 -11.36 -10.14
C ASN A 16 -12.33 -12.22 -8.94
N ASP A 17 -11.15 -12.00 -8.35
CA ASP A 17 -10.68 -12.86 -7.24
C ASP A 17 -11.30 -12.47 -5.89
N VAL A 18 -11.79 -11.24 -5.76
CA VAL A 18 -12.56 -10.79 -4.59
C VAL A 18 -14.04 -11.21 -4.70
N GLN A 19 -14.52 -11.48 -5.92
CA GLN A 19 -15.92 -11.83 -6.20
C GLN A 19 -16.29 -13.25 -5.72
N ASN A 20 -15.33 -14.18 -5.62
CA ASN A 20 -15.60 -15.61 -5.40
C ASN A 20 -15.49 -16.10 -3.94
N ARG A 21 -15.41 -15.21 -2.94
CA ARG A 21 -15.58 -15.61 -1.52
C ARG A 21 -17.00 -15.34 -1.05
N GLU A 22 -17.96 -16.03 -1.65
CA GLU A 22 -19.31 -16.23 -1.07
C GLU A 22 -19.27 -17.26 0.07
N GLU A 23 -18.33 -17.13 1.01
CA GLU A 23 -18.51 -17.78 2.30
C GLU A 23 -19.43 -16.89 3.12
N GLY A 24 -20.73 -17.04 2.88
CA GLY A 24 -21.79 -16.40 3.66
C GLY A 24 -21.45 -16.48 5.15
N LEU A 25 -21.65 -15.37 5.87
CA LEU A 25 -21.53 -15.38 7.32
C LEU A 25 -22.35 -16.58 7.83
N GLY A 26 -21.69 -17.53 8.50
CA GLY A 26 -22.39 -18.66 9.11
C GLY A 26 -23.52 -18.18 10.02
N ALA A 27 -24.48 -19.05 10.35
CA ALA A 27 -25.64 -18.68 11.17
C ALA A 27 -25.27 -17.91 12.46
N CYS A 28 -24.12 -18.23 13.07
CA CYS A 28 -23.56 -17.52 14.21
C CYS A 28 -23.14 -16.07 13.88
N GLY A 29 -22.48 -15.85 12.74
CA GLY A 29 -22.10 -14.51 12.27
C GLY A 29 -23.32 -13.65 11.97
N MET A 30 -24.36 -14.23 11.35
CA MET A 30 -25.62 -13.53 11.11
C MET A 30 -26.33 -13.18 12.43
N ALA A 31 -26.33 -14.08 13.42
CA ALA A 31 -26.89 -13.80 14.75
C ALA A 31 -26.16 -12.65 15.46
N LEU A 32 -24.82 -12.60 15.39
CA LEU A 32 -24.04 -11.50 15.95
C LEU A 32 -24.32 -10.16 15.26
N VAL A 33 -24.45 -10.17 13.92
CA VAL A 33 -24.80 -8.96 13.17
C VAL A 33 -26.18 -8.45 13.58
N VAL A 34 -27.18 -9.33 13.66
CA VAL A 34 -28.55 -8.97 14.09
C VAL A 34 -28.56 -8.45 15.52
N LEU A 35 -27.85 -9.10 16.45
CA LEU A 35 -27.73 -8.66 17.84
C LEU A 35 -27.11 -7.26 17.95
N SER A 36 -26.07 -7.00 17.16
CA SER A 36 -25.41 -5.69 17.09
C SER A 36 -26.37 -4.61 16.58
N TYR A 37 -27.16 -4.89 15.54
CA TYR A 37 -28.20 -3.97 15.06
C TYR A 37 -29.28 -3.70 16.12
N ILE A 38 -29.72 -4.72 16.87
CA ILE A 38 -30.69 -4.57 17.95
C ILE A 38 -30.15 -3.66 19.07
N LEU A 39 -28.89 -3.85 19.46
CA LEU A 39 -28.25 -3.03 20.50
C LEU A 39 -28.00 -1.59 20.02
N CYS A 40 -27.67 -1.40 18.74
CA CYS A 40 -27.62 -0.09 18.08
C CYS A 40 -28.98 0.64 18.17
N ALA A 41 -30.07 -0.06 17.85
CA ALA A 41 -31.42 0.51 17.87
C ALA A 41 -31.89 0.84 19.29
N LEU A 42 -31.56 -0.01 20.28
CA LEU A 42 -31.95 0.18 21.68
C LEU A 42 -31.20 1.33 22.35
N THR A 43 -29.99 1.65 21.89
CA THR A 43 -29.14 2.75 22.39
C THR A 43 -29.26 4.05 21.59
N PHE A 44 -30.29 4.16 20.75
CA PHE A 44 -30.61 5.41 20.05
C PHE A 44 -31.02 6.50 21.07
N PRO A 45 -30.47 7.73 21.03
CA PRO A 45 -29.73 8.40 19.94
C PRO A 45 -28.19 8.36 20.05
N PHE A 46 -27.63 7.85 21.15
CA PHE A 46 -26.18 7.88 21.41
C PHE A 46 -25.38 7.10 20.37
N SER A 47 -25.94 5.99 19.89
CA SER A 47 -25.32 5.14 18.87
C SER A 47 -24.99 5.87 17.56
N LEU A 48 -25.80 6.86 17.15
CA LEU A 48 -25.62 7.57 15.88
C LEU A 48 -24.26 8.28 15.80
N PHE A 49 -23.79 8.84 16.91
CA PHE A 49 -22.49 9.50 16.99
C PHE A 49 -21.31 8.52 16.90
N LEU A 50 -21.47 7.27 17.36
CA LEU A 50 -20.41 6.26 17.28
C LEU A 50 -20.32 5.60 15.90
N THR A 51 -21.46 5.40 15.23
CA THR A 51 -21.53 4.68 13.95
C THR A 51 -21.11 5.55 12.77
N LEU A 52 -21.24 6.87 12.89
CA LEU A 52 -20.88 7.82 11.85
C LEU A 52 -19.39 8.17 11.90
N LYS A 53 -18.61 7.66 10.95
CA LYS A 53 -17.24 8.13 10.71
C LYS A 53 -17.10 8.82 9.36
N VAL A 54 -16.38 9.94 9.38
CA VAL A 54 -16.02 10.68 8.17
C VAL A 54 -14.65 10.21 7.69
N VAL A 55 -14.57 9.83 6.41
CA VAL A 55 -13.33 9.48 5.73
C VAL A 55 -12.98 10.62 4.79
N LYS A 56 -11.71 11.07 4.82
CA LYS A 56 -11.23 12.17 3.98
C LYS A 56 -11.09 11.73 2.52
N GLU A 57 -11.08 12.67 1.59
CA GLU A 57 -11.03 12.39 0.14
C GLU A 57 -9.82 11.56 -0.31
N TYR A 58 -8.69 11.82 0.31
CA TYR A 58 -7.41 11.18 0.02
C TYR A 58 -7.16 9.90 0.85
N GLU A 59 -8.07 9.57 1.77
CA GLU A 59 -8.02 8.35 2.56
C GLU A 59 -9.01 7.33 1.98
N ARG A 60 -8.65 6.05 2.02
CA ARG A 60 -9.58 4.95 1.79
C ARG A 60 -9.74 4.15 3.06
N ALA A 61 -10.99 3.89 3.40
CA ALA A 61 -11.33 3.02 4.51
C ALA A 61 -11.46 1.58 4.02
N VAL A 62 -10.66 0.70 4.61
CA VAL A 62 -10.82 -0.75 4.50
C VAL A 62 -11.55 -1.21 5.75
N ILE A 63 -12.67 -1.90 5.55
CA ILE A 63 -13.51 -2.37 6.65
C ILE A 63 -13.36 -3.88 6.76
N LEU A 64 -12.96 -4.33 7.94
CA LEU A 64 -12.82 -5.73 8.30
C LEU A 64 -13.98 -6.09 9.22
N ARG A 65 -14.89 -6.95 8.75
CA ARG A 65 -16.00 -7.46 9.54
C ARG A 65 -15.62 -8.84 10.07
N LEU A 66 -15.54 -8.99 11.40
CA LEU A 66 -15.14 -10.26 12.04
C LEU A 66 -13.82 -10.83 11.47
N GLY A 67 -12.86 -9.96 11.16
CA GLY A 67 -11.57 -10.36 10.58
C GLY A 67 -11.61 -10.74 9.10
N ARG A 68 -12.76 -10.63 8.42
CA ARG A 68 -12.87 -10.81 6.97
C ARG A 68 -12.97 -9.45 6.28
N THR A 69 -12.29 -9.30 5.16
CA THR A 69 -12.47 -8.12 4.30
C THR A 69 -13.91 -8.12 3.77
N LEU A 70 -14.62 -7.01 3.96
CA LEU A 70 -15.94 -6.87 3.37
C LEU A 70 -15.81 -6.85 1.84
N THR A 71 -16.67 -7.62 1.16
CA THR A 71 -16.76 -7.75 -0.31
C THR A 71 -17.04 -6.43 -1.00
N VAL A 72 -17.66 -5.49 -0.27
CA VAL A 72 -17.79 -4.11 -0.72
C VAL A 72 -16.40 -3.49 -0.66
N GLY A 73 -15.72 -3.46 -1.81
CA GLY A 73 -14.39 -2.88 -1.96
C GLY A 73 -14.25 -1.50 -1.34
N THR A 74 -13.01 -1.03 -1.20
CA THR A 74 -12.63 0.23 -0.53
C THR A 74 -13.66 1.32 -0.73
N LYS A 75 -14.39 1.64 0.35
CA LYS A 75 -15.46 2.60 0.26
C LYS A 75 -14.90 3.97 -0.09
N GLY A 76 -15.63 4.65 -0.96
CA GLY A 76 -15.37 6.02 -1.37
C GLY A 76 -15.25 6.96 -0.18
N PRO A 77 -14.62 8.12 -0.38
CA PRO A 77 -14.61 9.17 0.63
C PRO A 77 -16.03 9.63 0.95
N GLY A 78 -16.24 10.09 2.18
CA GLY A 78 -17.54 10.54 2.65
C GLY A 78 -17.95 9.94 4.00
N LEU A 79 -19.25 9.96 4.25
CA LEU A 79 -19.85 9.48 5.49
C LEU A 79 -20.00 7.95 5.43
N LEU A 80 -19.30 7.27 6.33
CA LEU A 80 -19.31 5.83 6.41
C LEU A 80 -19.99 5.38 7.71
N PHE A 81 -21.01 4.53 7.56
CA PHE A 81 -21.62 3.82 8.68
C PHE A 81 -20.83 2.56 9.00
N VAL A 82 -20.27 2.49 10.21
CA VAL A 82 -19.49 1.36 10.71
C VAL A 82 -20.07 0.88 12.04
N LEU A 83 -20.29 -0.43 12.18
CA LEU A 83 -20.78 -1.01 13.42
C LEU A 83 -19.64 -1.10 14.44
N PRO A 84 -19.68 -0.37 15.57
CA PRO A 84 -18.52 -0.19 16.44
C PRO A 84 -17.98 -1.48 17.08
N TRP A 85 -18.76 -2.56 17.13
CA TRP A 85 -18.38 -3.79 17.85
C TRP A 85 -17.97 -4.95 16.95
N ILE A 86 -18.29 -4.89 15.66
CA ILE A 86 -18.06 -5.99 14.71
C ILE A 86 -17.13 -5.56 13.59
N ASP A 87 -17.20 -4.28 13.20
CA ASP A 87 -16.46 -3.75 12.08
C ASP A 87 -15.22 -3.00 12.60
N SER A 88 -14.03 -3.44 12.18
CA SER A 88 -12.79 -2.67 12.31
C SER A 88 -12.58 -1.83 11.05
N ILE A 89 -12.12 -0.60 11.22
CA ILE A 89 -11.86 0.33 10.12
C ILE A 89 -10.41 0.77 10.14
N ASP A 90 -9.70 0.44 9.06
CA ASP A 90 -8.34 0.91 8.82
C ASP A 90 -8.35 1.94 7.69
N LYS A 91 -7.78 3.10 7.96
CA LYS A 91 -7.71 4.22 7.02
C LYS A 91 -6.31 4.26 6.40
N VAL A 92 -6.27 4.18 5.09
CA VAL A 92 -5.03 4.16 4.31
C VAL A 92 -4.97 5.41 3.46
N ASP A 93 -3.85 6.14 3.55
CA ASP A 93 -3.59 7.30 2.71
C ASP A 93 -3.11 6.84 1.33
N LEU A 94 -3.72 7.38 0.26
CA LEU A 94 -3.35 7.09 -1.13
C LEU A 94 -2.35 8.07 -1.71
N ARG A 95 -1.96 9.11 -0.96
CA ARG A 95 -0.99 10.12 -1.41
C ARG A 95 0.40 9.52 -1.60
N THR A 96 1.17 10.14 -2.48
CA THR A 96 2.60 9.89 -2.58
C THR A 96 3.28 10.33 -1.30
N VAL A 97 3.99 9.38 -0.70
CA VAL A 97 4.79 9.57 0.50
C VAL A 97 6.22 9.18 0.19
N THR A 98 7.15 9.80 0.90
CA THR A 98 8.57 9.49 0.79
C THR A 98 9.06 8.78 2.04
N PHE A 99 10.10 7.97 1.84
CA PHE A 99 10.94 7.49 2.92
C PHE A 99 12.40 7.48 2.44
N ASP A 100 13.29 7.70 3.41
CA ASP A 100 14.72 7.65 3.17
C ASP A 100 15.24 6.24 3.42
N VAL A 101 16.07 5.76 2.52
CA VAL A 101 16.84 4.53 2.70
C VAL A 101 18.09 4.90 3.51
N PRO A 102 18.35 4.25 4.66
CA PRO A 102 19.50 4.59 5.47
C PRO A 102 20.80 4.37 4.68
N PRO A 103 21.82 5.24 4.84
CA PRO A 103 23.09 5.14 4.12
C PRO A 103 23.71 3.74 4.23
N GLN A 104 24.16 3.18 3.11
CA GLN A 104 24.79 1.86 3.05
C GLN A 104 26.25 2.00 2.62
N GLU A 105 27.17 1.43 3.40
CA GLU A 105 28.57 1.28 2.98
C GLU A 105 28.72 0.00 2.14
N ILE A 106 29.08 0.17 0.88
CA ILE A 106 29.13 -0.93 -0.11
C ILE A 106 30.46 -0.88 -0.84
N LEU A 107 31.01 -2.07 -1.12
CA LEU A 107 32.17 -2.23 -2.00
C LEU A 107 31.70 -2.32 -3.45
N THR A 108 32.17 -1.40 -4.30
CA THR A 108 31.89 -1.41 -5.73
C THR A 108 32.71 -2.48 -6.47
N ARG A 109 32.41 -2.71 -7.76
CA ARG A 109 33.11 -3.69 -8.60
C ARG A 109 34.61 -3.44 -8.72
N ASP A 110 35.04 -2.18 -8.60
CA ASP A 110 36.43 -1.71 -8.61
C ASP A 110 37.07 -1.65 -7.21
N SER A 111 36.46 -2.29 -6.21
CA SER A 111 36.98 -2.37 -4.84
C SER A 111 37.11 -1.02 -4.13
N VAL A 112 36.26 -0.07 -4.46
CA VAL A 112 36.15 1.21 -3.77
C VAL A 112 34.98 1.16 -2.79
N THR A 113 35.18 1.63 -1.56
CA THR A 113 34.10 1.76 -0.58
C THR A 113 33.35 3.05 -0.85
N VAL A 114 32.04 2.95 -1.11
CA VAL A 114 31.15 4.08 -1.28
C VAL A 114 30.04 4.04 -0.23
N SER A 115 29.62 5.21 0.23
CA SER A 115 28.43 5.36 1.08
C SER A 115 27.38 6.13 0.29
N VAL A 116 26.24 5.49 0.04
CA VAL A 116 25.16 6.03 -0.78
C VAL A 116 23.85 5.89 -0.02
N ASP A 117 23.10 6.98 0.01
CA ASP A 117 21.71 7.05 0.45
C ASP A 117 20.77 7.21 -0.76
N ALA A 118 19.47 7.00 -0.54
CA ALA A 118 18.48 7.14 -1.58
C ALA A 118 17.13 7.52 -0.98
N VAL A 119 16.31 8.24 -1.75
CA VAL A 119 14.94 8.60 -1.39
C VAL A 119 13.97 7.94 -2.35
N VAL A 120 12.97 7.24 -1.81
CA VAL A 120 11.96 6.54 -2.61
C VAL A 120 10.61 7.22 -2.46
N TYR A 121 10.01 7.57 -3.59
CA TYR A 121 8.67 8.13 -3.70
C TYR A 121 7.71 6.99 -4.06
N PHE A 122 6.78 6.70 -3.17
CA PHE A 122 5.81 5.63 -3.38
C PHE A 122 4.41 6.07 -2.96
N ARG A 123 3.40 5.40 -3.49
CA ARG A 123 2.02 5.51 -3.02
C ARG A 123 1.35 4.16 -2.91
N ILE A 124 0.30 4.07 -2.12
CA ILE A 124 -0.50 2.85 -2.03
C ILE A 124 -1.45 2.83 -3.22
N SER A 125 -1.32 1.80 -4.06
CA SER A 125 -2.20 1.57 -5.21
C SER A 125 -3.45 0.80 -4.80
N ASN A 126 -3.27 -0.25 -3.99
CA ASN A 126 -4.37 -1.07 -3.49
C ASN A 126 -4.31 -1.17 -1.95
N PRO A 127 -5.19 -0.44 -1.24
CA PRO A 127 -5.18 -0.43 0.22
C PRO A 127 -5.72 -1.73 0.85
N ILE A 128 -6.49 -2.55 0.11
CA ILE A 128 -6.92 -3.87 0.61
C ILE A 128 -5.70 -4.78 0.71
N ILE A 129 -4.98 -4.92 -0.40
CA ILE A 129 -3.76 -5.73 -0.50
C ILE A 129 -2.71 -5.23 0.50
N SER A 130 -2.54 -3.91 0.62
CA SER A 130 -1.59 -3.31 1.54
C SER A 130 -1.84 -3.63 3.02
N ILE A 131 -3.08 -3.91 3.42
CA ILE A 131 -3.42 -4.30 4.80
C ILE A 131 -3.38 -5.81 4.97
N THR A 132 -3.79 -6.58 3.94
CA THR A 132 -3.92 -8.03 4.07
C THR A 132 -2.62 -8.79 3.84
N ASN A 133 -1.76 -8.29 2.95
CA ASN A 133 -0.59 -9.06 2.48
C ASN A 133 0.69 -8.75 3.25
N VAL A 134 0.76 -7.59 3.91
CA VAL A 134 1.96 -7.16 4.63
C VAL A 134 1.58 -6.43 5.92
N ALA A 135 2.30 -6.72 7.00
CA ALA A 135 2.05 -6.09 8.30
C ALA A 135 2.37 -4.58 8.29
N ASN A 136 3.44 -4.19 7.62
CA ASN A 136 3.80 -2.78 7.42
C ASN A 136 4.42 -2.57 6.03
N PRO A 137 3.67 -2.01 5.06
CA PRO A 137 4.16 -1.83 3.69
C PRO A 137 5.38 -0.91 3.62
N ARG A 138 5.41 0.16 4.42
CA ARG A 138 6.52 1.12 4.42
C ARG A 138 7.84 0.46 4.82
N VAL A 139 7.84 -0.29 5.91
CA VAL A 139 9.06 -0.94 6.43
C VAL A 139 9.53 -2.05 5.48
N SER A 140 8.60 -2.86 4.95
CA SER A 140 8.94 -3.92 3.99
C SER A 140 9.53 -3.36 2.70
N THR A 141 8.93 -2.30 2.14
CA THR A 141 9.49 -1.62 0.95
C THR A 141 10.83 -0.95 1.25
N GLN A 142 11.04 -0.41 2.45
CA GLN A 142 12.33 0.17 2.84
C GLN A 142 13.46 -0.87 2.91
N LEU A 143 13.18 -2.05 3.45
CA LEU A 143 14.15 -3.15 3.49
C LEU A 143 14.45 -3.70 2.09
N LEU A 144 13.42 -3.79 1.24
CA LEU A 144 13.60 -4.16 -0.17
C LEU A 144 14.47 -3.13 -0.89
N ALA A 145 14.20 -1.83 -0.71
CA ALA A 145 14.99 -0.74 -1.28
C ALA A 145 16.46 -0.81 -0.87
N ALA A 146 16.75 -1.01 0.42
CA ALA A 146 18.12 -1.18 0.91
C ALA A 146 18.84 -2.38 0.26
N THR A 147 18.13 -3.50 0.11
CA THR A 147 18.69 -4.72 -0.51
C THR A 147 18.94 -4.53 -2.00
N THR A 148 17.99 -3.92 -2.72
CA THR A 148 18.10 -3.63 -4.15
C THR A 148 19.23 -2.63 -4.42
N LEU A 149 19.35 -1.57 -3.61
CA LEU A 149 20.44 -0.60 -3.68
C LEU A 149 21.79 -1.32 -3.55
N ARG A 150 21.95 -2.17 -2.53
CA ARG A 150 23.17 -2.96 -2.33
C ARG A 150 23.50 -3.86 -3.51
N ASN A 151 22.51 -4.56 -4.06
CA ASN A 151 22.70 -5.48 -5.17
C ASN A 151 23.12 -4.75 -6.45
N ILE A 152 22.48 -3.62 -6.76
CA ILE A 152 22.80 -2.85 -7.98
C ILE A 152 24.18 -2.20 -7.83
N LEU A 153 24.45 -1.48 -6.74
CA LEU A 153 25.72 -0.77 -6.54
C LEU A 153 26.93 -1.72 -6.49
N GLY A 154 26.78 -2.93 -5.94
CA GLY A 154 27.85 -3.94 -5.94
C GLY A 154 28.26 -4.43 -7.33
N THR A 155 27.40 -4.29 -8.35
CA THR A 155 27.71 -4.67 -9.74
C THR A 155 28.29 -3.54 -10.58
N LYS A 156 28.25 -2.30 -10.06
CA LYS A 156 28.68 -1.08 -10.76
C LYS A 156 30.05 -0.60 -10.29
N THR A 157 30.74 0.13 -11.16
CA THR A 157 31.99 0.82 -10.82
C THR A 157 31.70 2.22 -10.26
N LEU A 158 32.63 2.83 -9.53
CA LEU A 158 32.45 4.19 -9.00
C LEU A 158 32.14 5.20 -10.12
N GLN A 159 32.86 5.11 -11.24
CA GLN A 159 32.68 6.03 -12.36
C GLN A 159 31.28 5.91 -12.99
N GLU A 160 30.75 4.69 -13.12
CA GLU A 160 29.37 4.46 -13.57
C GLU A 160 28.35 5.05 -12.60
N ILE A 161 28.56 4.89 -11.29
CA ILE A 161 27.66 5.44 -10.26
C ILE A 161 27.56 6.97 -10.36
N LEU A 162 28.69 7.65 -10.59
CA LEU A 162 28.73 9.10 -10.70
C LEU A 162 28.17 9.62 -12.03
N THR A 163 28.44 8.91 -13.14
CA THR A 163 28.09 9.39 -14.49
C THR A 163 26.68 8.98 -14.91
N ASP A 164 26.22 7.80 -14.48
CA ASP A 164 24.99 7.14 -14.94
C ASP A 164 23.92 7.04 -13.84
N ARG A 165 23.95 7.95 -12.85
CA ARG A 165 23.06 7.92 -11.68
C ARG A 165 21.57 7.82 -12.01
N GLU A 166 21.16 8.44 -13.12
CA GLU A 166 19.74 8.50 -13.53
C GLU A 166 19.26 7.15 -14.09
N ASN A 167 20.11 6.45 -14.83
CA ASN A 167 19.82 5.10 -15.31
C ASN A 167 19.81 4.09 -14.16
N ILE A 168 20.72 4.23 -13.19
CA ILE A 168 20.72 3.40 -11.98
C ILE A 168 19.44 3.64 -11.16
N SER A 169 19.03 4.91 -11.02
CA SER A 169 17.77 5.28 -10.35
C SER A 169 16.55 4.66 -11.03
N HIS A 170 16.49 4.70 -12.36
CA HIS A 170 15.42 4.07 -13.14
C HIS A 170 15.43 2.54 -13.01
N LEU A 171 16.60 1.91 -13.06
CA LEU A 171 16.74 0.46 -12.87
C LEU A 171 16.25 0.05 -11.47
N MET A 172 16.63 0.80 -10.43
CA MET A 172 16.19 0.58 -9.05
C MET A 172 14.68 0.77 -8.91
N GLN A 173 14.11 1.78 -9.57
CA GLN A 173 12.67 2.00 -9.62
C GLN A 173 11.94 0.76 -10.18
N THR A 174 12.37 0.24 -11.34
CA THR A 174 11.73 -0.93 -11.97
C THR A 174 11.77 -2.15 -11.05
N HIS A 175 12.94 -2.47 -10.48
CA HIS A 175 13.06 -3.62 -9.58
C HIS A 175 12.26 -3.46 -8.29
N LEU A 176 12.17 -2.24 -7.74
CA LEU A 176 11.37 -1.98 -6.55
C LEU A 176 9.87 -2.03 -6.84
N ASP A 177 9.44 -1.50 -7.98
CA ASP A 177 8.04 -1.53 -8.41
C ASP A 177 7.56 -2.98 -8.55
N GLU A 178 8.28 -3.81 -9.31
CA GLU A 178 7.98 -5.24 -9.49
C GLU A 178 7.95 -6.02 -8.17
N GLY A 179 8.89 -5.75 -7.26
CA GLY A 179 8.94 -6.42 -5.95
C GLY A 179 7.88 -5.94 -4.96
N SER A 180 7.35 -4.72 -5.13
CA SER A 180 6.39 -4.09 -4.22
C SER A 180 4.91 -4.21 -4.66
N ASP A 181 4.67 -4.60 -5.92
CA ASP A 181 3.34 -4.86 -6.47
C ASP A 181 2.50 -5.83 -5.63
N PRO A 182 3.02 -6.98 -5.12
CA PRO A 182 2.25 -7.90 -4.27
C PRO A 182 1.81 -7.31 -2.93
N TRP A 183 2.43 -6.21 -2.50
CA TRP A 183 2.09 -5.47 -1.29
C TRP A 183 1.11 -4.32 -1.57
N GLY A 184 0.67 -4.14 -2.81
CA GLY A 184 -0.23 -3.06 -3.21
C GLY A 184 0.42 -1.67 -3.17
N VAL A 185 1.75 -1.62 -3.20
CA VAL A 185 2.56 -0.40 -3.25
C VAL A 185 2.99 -0.13 -4.69
N LYS A 186 2.92 1.14 -5.11
CA LYS A 186 3.42 1.60 -6.41
C LYS A 186 4.59 2.55 -6.20
N VAL A 187 5.72 2.27 -6.83
CA VAL A 187 6.91 3.14 -6.76
C VAL A 187 6.88 4.12 -7.93
N GLU A 188 6.82 5.41 -7.63
CA GLU A 188 6.70 6.46 -8.64
C GLU A 188 8.06 6.98 -9.10
N ARG A 189 9.03 7.04 -8.18
CA ARG A 189 10.37 7.55 -8.45
C ARG A 189 11.36 7.12 -7.37
N VAL A 190 12.62 6.98 -7.76
CA VAL A 190 13.76 6.82 -6.85
C VAL A 190 14.78 7.90 -7.16
N GLU A 191 15.35 8.52 -6.14
CA GLU A 191 16.43 9.51 -6.25
C GLU A 191 17.63 9.04 -5.42
N MET A 192 18.83 9.20 -6.00
CA MET A 192 20.14 8.83 -5.46
C MET A 192 21.02 10.07 -5.31
#